data_AF-A0A7S4LAH8-F1
#
_entry.id   AF-A0A7S4LAH8-F1
#
_cell.length_a   1.000
_cell.length_b   1.000
_cell.length_c   1.000
_cell.angle_alpha   90.00
_cell.angle_beta   90.00
_cell.angle_gamma   90.00
#
_symmetry.space_group_name_H-M   'P 1'
#
loop_
_entity.id
_entity.type
_entity.pdbx_description
1 polymer ?
#
loop_
_entity_poly.entity_id
_entity_poly.type
_entity_poly.pdbx_seq_one_letter_code
_entity_poly.pdbx_strand_id
1 'polypeptide(L)'
;FFFELCTCTLAHGLMLLTLLAAAHCLGLCDALRASAWSRTPPSPVAAEIGRQQRNCTQPLTWQLPLSSLGSSLYAWSNAMCFAMQAHASLIPRPQVLQGTKHWIWDDPTLCDKEWLDRPFTCYFGSPGVCLGTSSTPQLPISTARCQYNRMPIGRFRAAAMESLFRGISSVMLFLAEGALKSVFGSTHPPDDLITVTIQRQKEGIASGFNAMSDYIRAVQAMADKHNLQRISTFLLSGDANAVAAFQMVTLLSPSVFVDLD
;
A
#
# COMPACT_ATOMS: atom_id res chain seq x y z
N PHE A 1 -24.89 -18.84 -6.46
CA PHE A 1 -23.97 -19.36 -7.47
C PHE A 1 -22.58 -18.86 -7.13
N PHE A 2 -21.72 -19.80 -6.73
CA PHE A 2 -20.35 -19.60 -6.28
C PHE A 2 -19.46 -19.18 -7.45
N PHE A 3 -18.60 -18.19 -7.24
CA PHE A 3 -17.37 -18.00 -8.00
C PHE A 3 -16.26 -17.65 -7.00
N GLU A 4 -15.67 -18.70 -6.45
CA GLU A 4 -14.29 -18.74 -5.96
C GLU A 4 -13.47 -19.34 -7.10
N LEU A 5 -12.41 -18.64 -7.52
CA LEU A 5 -11.16 -19.16 -8.10
C LEU A 5 -10.44 -17.98 -8.79
N CYS A 6 -9.13 -17.84 -8.52
CA CYS A 6 -8.22 -16.75 -8.90
C CYS A 6 -8.31 -15.45 -8.09
N THR A 7 -7.87 -15.47 -6.82
CA THR A 7 -7.50 -14.24 -6.08
C THR A 7 -6.13 -14.29 -5.42
N CYS A 8 -5.49 -15.46 -5.26
CA CYS A 8 -4.20 -15.54 -4.54
C CYS A 8 -2.98 -15.13 -5.39
N THR A 9 -2.94 -15.46 -6.69
CA THR A 9 -1.86 -14.98 -7.60
C THR A 9 -1.97 -13.48 -7.89
N LEU A 10 -3.21 -12.95 -7.92
CA LEU A 10 -3.53 -11.53 -8.14
C LEU A 10 -3.20 -10.63 -6.93
N ALA A 11 -3.12 -11.20 -5.72
CA ALA A 11 -2.81 -10.43 -4.51
C ALA A 11 -1.33 -10.02 -4.42
N HIS A 12 -0.45 -10.81 -5.04
CA HIS A 12 1.00 -10.60 -5.03
C HIS A 12 1.42 -9.38 -5.85
N GLY A 13 0.97 -9.29 -7.11
CA GLY A 13 1.25 -8.16 -8.00
C GLY A 13 0.78 -6.84 -7.39
N LEU A 14 -0.47 -6.77 -6.97
CA LEU A 14 -1.08 -5.54 -6.45
C LEU A 14 -0.41 -5.00 -5.17
N MET A 15 0.02 -5.89 -4.26
CA MET A 15 0.73 -5.47 -3.04
C MET A 15 2.12 -4.93 -3.37
N LEU A 16 2.84 -5.61 -4.27
CA LEU A 16 4.14 -5.17 -4.76
C LEU A 16 4.06 -3.84 -5.51
N LEU A 17 3.01 -3.65 -6.29
CA LEU A 17 2.73 -2.44 -7.06
C LEU A 17 2.38 -1.25 -6.17
N THR A 18 1.61 -1.50 -5.10
CA THR A 18 1.33 -0.47 -4.09
C THR A 18 2.59 -0.09 -3.32
N LEU A 19 3.48 -1.07 -3.07
CA LEU A 19 4.81 -0.86 -2.48
C LEU A 19 5.73 -0.02 -3.37
N LEU A 20 5.76 -0.30 -4.67
CA LEU A 20 6.55 0.42 -5.66
C LEU A 20 6.05 1.86 -5.88
N ALA A 21 4.73 2.05 -5.95
CA ALA A 21 4.11 3.36 -6.06
C ALA A 21 4.27 4.21 -4.78
N ALA A 22 4.18 3.57 -3.59
CA ALA A 22 4.43 4.24 -2.31
C ALA A 22 5.90 4.67 -2.15
N ALA A 23 6.84 3.85 -2.62
CA ALA A 23 8.26 4.23 -2.66
C ALA A 23 8.51 5.43 -3.60
N HIS A 24 7.91 5.46 -4.79
CA HIS A 24 8.11 6.58 -5.73
C HIS A 24 7.46 7.90 -5.26
N CYS A 25 6.26 7.87 -4.68
CA CYS A 25 5.56 9.08 -4.22
C CYS A 25 6.25 9.78 -3.03
N LEU A 26 7.17 9.10 -2.33
CA LEU A 26 7.90 9.65 -1.20
C LEU A 26 9.25 10.29 -1.57
N GLY A 27 9.58 10.43 -2.86
CA GLY A 27 10.84 11.05 -3.32
C GLY A 27 12.06 10.17 -3.07
N LEU A 28 11.87 8.86 -3.20
CA LEU A 28 12.80 7.82 -2.77
C LEU A 28 13.33 6.99 -3.97
N CYS A 29 13.66 7.63 -5.09
CA CYS A 29 14.19 6.93 -6.28
C CYS A 29 15.53 6.22 -6.00
N ASP A 30 16.35 6.74 -5.08
CA ASP A 30 17.56 6.05 -4.57
C ASP A 30 17.24 4.93 -3.55
N ALA A 31 15.98 4.75 -3.13
CA ALA A 31 15.63 4.00 -1.94
C ALA A 31 15.31 2.52 -2.14
N LEU A 32 15.30 2.03 -3.39
CA LEU A 32 14.92 0.66 -3.69
C LEU A 32 16.03 -0.37 -3.44
N ARG A 33 17.24 0.05 -3.07
CA ARG A 33 18.21 -0.87 -2.46
C ARG A 33 17.67 -1.33 -1.11
N ALA A 34 17.82 -2.60 -0.75
CA ALA A 34 17.52 -3.10 0.60
C ALA A 34 18.18 -2.26 1.72
N SER A 35 19.27 -1.55 1.39
CA SER A 35 19.95 -0.64 2.29
C SER A 35 19.33 0.75 2.42
N ALA A 36 18.31 1.14 1.63
CA ALA A 36 17.79 2.49 1.54
C ALA A 36 16.32 2.63 1.96
N TRP A 37 15.54 1.54 1.97
CA TRP A 37 14.29 1.41 2.76
C TRP A 37 14.49 1.71 4.26
N SER A 38 15.74 1.59 4.74
CA SER A 38 16.14 1.87 6.12
C SER A 38 16.81 3.23 6.34
N ARG A 39 17.09 4.02 5.29
CA ARG A 39 17.97 5.21 5.40
C ARG A 39 17.27 6.52 5.69
N THR A 40 16.01 6.69 5.29
CA THR A 40 15.30 7.93 5.59
C THR A 40 14.84 7.90 7.04
N PRO A 41 15.29 8.84 7.88
CA PRO A 41 14.72 8.98 9.22
C PRO A 41 13.21 9.15 9.08
N PRO A 42 12.41 8.48 9.93
CA PRO A 42 10.97 8.62 9.88
C PRO A 42 10.58 10.08 10.10
N SER A 43 9.49 10.52 9.49
CA SER A 43 8.83 11.76 9.91
C SER A 43 8.56 11.73 11.42
N PRO A 44 8.56 12.88 12.12
CA PRO A 44 8.32 12.91 13.56
C PRO A 44 7.03 12.20 13.99
N VAL A 45 5.98 12.26 13.16
CA VAL A 45 4.71 11.58 13.42
C VAL A 45 4.83 10.07 13.21
N ALA A 46 5.50 9.61 12.14
CA ALA A 46 5.73 8.17 11.94
C ALA A 46 6.59 7.59 13.08
N ALA A 47 7.60 8.32 13.55
CA ALA A 47 8.41 7.93 14.69
C ALA A 47 7.58 7.80 15.98
N GLU A 48 6.66 8.74 16.20
CA GLU A 48 5.75 8.73 17.35
C GLU A 48 4.74 7.57 17.27
N ILE A 49 4.15 7.30 16.10
CA ILE A 49 3.31 6.12 15.89
C ILE A 49 4.09 4.85 16.24
N GLY A 50 5.31 4.71 15.74
CA GLY A 50 6.17 3.57 16.07
C GLY A 50 6.47 3.44 17.56
N ARG A 51 6.68 4.56 18.28
CA ARG A 51 6.85 4.55 19.74
C ARG A 51 5.57 4.10 20.46
N GLN A 52 4.44 4.69 20.09
CA GLN A 52 3.15 4.37 20.69
C GLN A 52 2.75 2.91 20.47
N GLN A 53 3.04 2.32 19.30
CA GLN A 53 2.77 0.91 19.03
C GLN A 53 3.64 -0.07 19.84
N ARG A 54 4.73 0.40 20.45
CA ARG A 54 5.52 -0.38 21.42
C ARG A 54 5.01 -0.24 22.86
N ASN A 55 4.10 0.70 23.12
CA ASN A 55 3.50 0.89 24.43
C ASN A 55 2.26 0.00 24.61
N CYS A 56 2.43 -1.11 25.32
CA CYS A 56 1.36 -2.10 25.53
C CYS A 56 0.56 -1.88 26.82
N THR A 57 0.68 -0.71 27.46
CA THR A 57 -0.05 -0.41 28.70
C THR A 57 -1.55 -0.22 28.47
N GLN A 58 -1.93 0.33 27.32
CA GLN A 58 -3.34 0.58 26.95
C GLN A 58 -3.58 0.14 25.50
N PRO A 59 -3.66 -1.17 25.23
CA PRO A 59 -3.94 -1.65 23.89
C PRO A 59 -5.42 -1.49 23.55
N LEU A 60 -5.70 -1.12 22.30
CA LEU A 60 -7.03 -1.15 21.71
C LEU A 60 -7.03 -2.14 20.55
N THR A 61 -8.08 -2.96 20.45
CA THR A 61 -8.27 -3.85 19.30
C THR A 61 -9.06 -3.17 18.21
N TRP A 62 -8.77 -3.50 16.96
CA TRP A 62 -9.55 -3.04 15.81
C TRP A 62 -9.75 -4.18 14.83
N GLN A 63 -10.99 -4.37 14.41
CA GLN A 63 -11.37 -5.45 13.50
C GLN A 63 -11.17 -5.01 12.05
N LEU A 64 -10.41 -5.79 11.27
CA LEU A 64 -10.15 -5.45 9.87
C LEU A 64 -11.43 -5.55 9.04
N PRO A 65 -11.65 -4.66 8.07
CA PRO A 65 -12.72 -4.83 7.10
C PRO A 65 -12.39 -5.97 6.11
N LEU A 66 -13.42 -6.69 5.65
CA LEU A 66 -13.33 -7.61 4.51
C LEU A 66 -13.32 -6.80 3.22
N SER A 67 -12.21 -6.15 2.94
CA SER A 67 -12.07 -5.22 1.83
C SER A 67 -10.70 -5.32 1.15
N SER A 68 -10.54 -4.61 0.03
CA SER A 68 -9.26 -4.60 -0.69
C SER A 68 -8.10 -4.15 0.20
N LEU A 69 -6.86 -4.53 -0.11
CA LEU A 69 -5.70 -4.19 0.73
C LEU A 69 -5.60 -2.68 0.93
N GLY A 70 -5.76 -1.90 -0.14
CA GLY A 70 -5.77 -0.43 -0.06
C GLY A 70 -6.89 0.11 0.84
N SER A 71 -8.09 -0.49 0.79
CA SER A 71 -9.21 -0.12 1.67
C SER A 71 -8.92 -0.49 3.14
N SER A 72 -8.32 -1.66 3.36
CA SER A 72 -7.91 -2.13 4.68
C SER A 72 -6.79 -1.27 5.29
N LEU A 73 -5.80 -0.87 4.49
CA LEU A 73 -4.75 0.09 4.89
C LEU A 73 -5.34 1.47 5.19
N TYR A 74 -6.26 1.95 4.35
CA TYR A 74 -6.96 3.20 4.60
C TYR A 74 -7.75 3.15 5.92
N ALA A 75 -8.51 2.08 6.16
CA ALA A 75 -9.27 1.91 7.39
C ALA A 75 -8.35 1.78 8.62
N TRP A 76 -7.26 1.02 8.49
CA TRP A 76 -6.22 0.90 9.51
C TRP A 76 -5.61 2.27 9.86
N SER A 77 -5.31 3.11 8.87
CA SER A 77 -4.74 4.44 9.12
C SER A 77 -5.69 5.35 9.90
N ASN A 78 -7.00 5.21 9.71
CA ASN A 78 -8.01 5.92 10.49
C ASN A 78 -8.10 5.37 11.92
N ALA A 79 -8.11 4.04 12.08
CA ALA A 79 -8.09 3.39 13.38
C ALA A 79 -6.84 3.78 14.18
N MET A 80 -5.68 3.83 13.52
CA MET A 80 -4.41 4.27 14.08
C MET A 80 -4.51 5.70 14.60
N CYS A 81 -5.16 6.58 13.83
CA CYS A 81 -5.37 7.96 14.24
C CYS A 81 -6.15 8.07 15.56
N PHE A 82 -7.24 7.31 15.70
CA PHE A 82 -8.00 7.29 16.95
C PHE A 82 -7.23 6.66 18.12
N ALA A 83 -6.49 5.58 17.87
CA ALA A 83 -5.63 4.99 18.90
C ALA A 83 -4.58 5.98 19.40
N MET A 84 -3.96 6.74 18.49
CA MET A 84 -3.01 7.81 18.83
C MET A 84 -3.67 8.93 19.64
N GLN A 85 -4.91 9.33 19.33
CA GLN A 85 -5.67 10.30 20.15
C GLN A 85 -5.99 9.76 21.55
N ALA A 86 -6.18 8.45 21.68
CA ALA A 86 -6.41 7.77 22.95
C ALA A 86 -5.11 7.40 23.69
N HIS A 87 -3.93 7.78 23.17
CA HIS A 87 -2.62 7.37 23.70
C HIS A 87 -2.47 5.84 23.86
N ALA A 88 -3.06 5.10 22.92
CA ALA A 88 -3.15 3.65 22.93
C ALA A 88 -2.36 3.01 21.78
N SER A 89 -1.89 1.78 21.98
CA SER A 89 -1.43 0.92 20.88
C SER A 89 -2.64 0.31 20.16
N LEU A 90 -2.47 -0.05 18.88
CA LEU A 90 -3.54 -0.59 18.05
C LEU A 90 -3.21 -2.02 17.65
N ILE A 91 -4.10 -2.94 18.00
CA ILE A 91 -3.97 -4.35 17.70
C ILE A 91 -4.97 -4.72 16.60
N PRO A 92 -4.53 -4.89 15.34
CA PRO A 92 -5.40 -5.36 14.26
C PRO A 92 -5.85 -6.80 14.55
N ARG A 93 -7.13 -7.09 14.35
CA ARG A 93 -7.74 -8.42 14.52
C ARG A 93 -8.49 -8.85 13.26
N PRO A 94 -8.26 -10.08 12.76
CA PRO A 94 -9.01 -10.59 11.61
C PRO A 94 -10.51 -10.65 11.94
N GLN A 95 -11.36 -10.64 10.92
CA GLN A 95 -12.78 -10.93 11.15
C GLN A 95 -12.96 -12.40 11.52
N VAL A 96 -13.98 -12.72 12.31
CA VAL A 96 -14.38 -14.11 12.55
C VAL A 96 -15.71 -14.32 11.86
N LEU A 97 -15.73 -15.13 10.79
CA LEU A 97 -16.95 -15.52 10.09
C LEU A 97 -17.13 -17.02 10.29
N GLN A 98 -18.29 -17.41 10.83
CA GLN A 98 -18.63 -18.82 11.08
C GLN A 98 -17.58 -19.57 11.92
N GLY A 99 -16.94 -18.88 12.88
CA GLY A 99 -15.91 -19.46 13.76
C GLY A 99 -14.51 -19.55 13.15
N THR A 100 -14.33 -19.15 11.89
CA THR A 100 -13.02 -19.10 11.22
C THR A 100 -12.51 -17.67 11.16
N LYS A 101 -11.21 -17.47 11.38
CA LYS A 101 -10.56 -16.16 11.22
C LYS A 101 -10.33 -15.89 9.73
N HIS A 102 -10.71 -14.71 9.28
CA HIS A 102 -10.61 -14.27 7.89
C HIS A 102 -9.72 -13.04 7.78
N TRP A 103 -8.60 -13.23 7.11
CA TRP A 103 -7.80 -12.18 6.51
C TRP A 103 -7.73 -12.51 5.02
N ILE A 104 -8.43 -11.75 4.17
CA ILE A 104 -8.58 -12.10 2.75
C ILE A 104 -7.25 -11.98 1.97
N TRP A 105 -6.27 -11.35 2.59
CA TRP A 105 -4.90 -11.21 2.11
C TRP A 105 -3.98 -12.15 2.90
N ASP A 106 -4.47 -13.24 3.46
CA ASP A 106 -3.62 -14.29 4.00
C ASP A 106 -3.13 -15.13 2.82
N ASP A 107 -1.84 -15.07 2.53
CA ASP A 107 -1.24 -15.91 1.50
C ASP A 107 -0.52 -17.10 2.14
N PRO A 108 -1.07 -18.32 2.07
CA PRO A 108 -0.46 -19.47 2.72
C PRO A 108 0.86 -19.92 2.08
N THR A 109 1.21 -19.38 0.90
CA THR A 109 2.51 -19.63 0.25
C THR A 109 3.61 -18.71 0.78
N LEU A 110 3.24 -17.57 1.38
CA LEU A 110 4.16 -16.60 1.95
C LEU A 110 4.10 -16.49 3.48
N CYS A 111 2.93 -16.72 4.06
CA CYS A 111 2.61 -16.43 5.45
C CYS A 111 2.34 -17.71 6.24
N ASP A 112 2.96 -17.85 7.41
CA ASP A 112 2.60 -18.97 8.30
C ASP A 112 1.20 -18.76 8.89
N LYS A 113 0.54 -19.86 9.27
CA LYS A 113 -0.80 -19.79 9.88
C LYS A 113 -0.83 -18.99 11.18
N GLU A 114 0.29 -18.86 11.87
CA GLU A 114 0.41 -18.05 13.10
C GLU A 114 0.20 -16.55 12.87
N TRP A 115 0.35 -16.09 11.62
CA TRP A 115 0.23 -14.68 11.25
C TRP A 115 -1.23 -14.26 11.01
N LEU A 116 -2.17 -15.21 10.89
CA LEU A 116 -3.61 -14.93 10.85
C LEU A 116 -4.07 -14.12 12.07
N ASP A 117 -3.46 -14.35 13.22
CA ASP A 117 -3.78 -13.66 14.47
C ASP A 117 -3.18 -12.26 14.59
N ARG A 118 -2.25 -11.94 13.69
CA ARG A 118 -1.52 -10.68 13.62
C ARG A 118 -1.54 -10.17 12.17
N PRO A 119 -2.70 -9.74 11.66
CA PRO A 119 -2.83 -9.23 10.31
C PRO A 119 -1.83 -8.09 10.07
N PHE A 120 -1.34 -7.98 8.84
CA PHE A 120 -0.17 -7.17 8.42
C PHE A 120 1.19 -7.78 8.73
N THR A 121 1.30 -8.69 9.69
CA THR A 121 2.63 -9.00 10.23
C THR A 121 3.52 -9.68 9.19
N CYS A 122 2.91 -10.54 8.36
CA CYS A 122 3.59 -11.25 7.27
C CYS A 122 4.20 -10.30 6.22
N TYR A 123 3.54 -9.16 5.99
CA TYR A 123 3.88 -8.23 4.91
C TYR A 123 4.72 -7.04 5.39
N PHE A 124 4.38 -6.55 6.58
CA PHE A 124 4.87 -5.30 7.14
C PHE A 124 5.66 -5.50 8.44
N GLY A 125 6.15 -6.72 8.69
CA GLY A 125 6.86 -7.09 9.92
C GLY A 125 5.94 -6.97 11.14
N SER A 126 6.45 -6.91 12.37
CA SER A 126 5.58 -6.75 13.55
C SER A 126 5.36 -5.26 13.89
N PRO A 127 4.30 -4.58 13.38
CA PRO A 127 3.99 -3.22 13.83
C PRO A 127 3.44 -3.28 15.26
N GLY A 128 4.35 -3.22 16.23
CA GLY A 128 3.98 -3.29 17.65
C GLY A 128 3.92 -4.72 18.18
N VAL A 129 4.50 -4.90 19.37
CA VAL A 129 4.71 -6.22 20.01
C VAL A 129 3.51 -6.57 20.91
N CYS A 130 2.49 -5.72 20.95
CA CYS A 130 1.42 -5.84 21.93
C CYS A 130 0.51 -7.02 21.60
N LEU A 131 0.51 -8.00 22.51
CA LEU A 131 -0.41 -9.12 22.47
C LEU A 131 -1.70 -8.71 23.17
N GLY A 132 -2.81 -8.74 22.43
CA GLY A 132 -4.13 -8.49 23.00
C GLY A 132 -4.71 -9.76 23.61
N THR A 133 -5.45 -9.61 24.68
CA THR A 133 -6.33 -10.66 25.25
C THR A 133 -7.75 -10.49 24.72
N SER A 134 -8.65 -11.42 25.03
CA SER A 134 -10.10 -11.29 24.77
C SER A 134 -10.74 -10.13 25.54
N SER A 135 -10.13 -9.67 26.62
CA SER A 135 -10.58 -8.53 27.43
C SER A 135 -10.05 -7.17 26.96
N THR A 136 -9.22 -7.14 25.90
CA THR A 136 -8.69 -5.88 25.38
C THR A 136 -9.81 -5.05 24.76
N PRO A 137 -10.01 -3.78 25.16
CA PRO A 137 -11.10 -2.96 24.65
C PRO A 137 -11.04 -2.82 23.12
N GLN A 138 -12.22 -2.84 22.49
CA GLN A 138 -12.33 -2.60 21.06
C GLN A 138 -12.44 -1.10 20.79
N LEU A 139 -11.69 -0.62 19.79
CA LEU A 139 -11.81 0.73 19.30
C LEU A 139 -13.24 0.95 18.78
N PRO A 140 -13.99 1.95 19.28
CA PRO A 140 -15.35 2.18 18.85
C PRO A 140 -15.38 2.55 17.37
N ILE A 141 -16.37 2.01 16.64
CA ILE A 141 -16.63 2.39 15.26
C ILE A 141 -17.13 3.83 15.29
N SER A 142 -16.28 4.77 14.88
CA SER A 142 -16.59 6.19 14.87
C SER A 142 -16.68 6.71 13.44
N THR A 143 -17.77 7.41 13.13
CA THR A 143 -17.91 8.21 11.91
C THR A 143 -17.27 9.59 12.04
N ALA A 144 -16.81 9.96 13.24
CA ALA A 144 -16.12 11.22 13.46
C ALA A 144 -14.82 11.27 12.63
N ARG A 145 -14.41 12.47 12.25
CA ARG A 145 -13.08 12.66 11.68
C ARG A 145 -12.06 12.64 12.82
N CYS A 146 -11.06 11.78 12.74
CA CYS A 146 -9.93 11.85 13.66
C CYS A 146 -9.21 13.21 13.49
N GLN A 147 -8.81 13.81 14.61
CA GLN A 147 -8.12 15.11 14.68
C GLN A 147 -6.87 15.01 15.58
N TYR A 148 -5.93 14.12 15.23
CA TYR A 148 -4.68 14.01 15.98
C TYR A 148 -3.83 15.28 15.79
N ASN A 149 -3.51 15.97 16.89
CA ASN A 149 -2.70 17.19 16.93
C ASN A 149 -3.09 18.27 15.90
N ARG A 150 -4.39 18.36 15.54
CA ARG A 150 -4.90 19.28 14.50
C ARG A 150 -4.21 19.15 13.13
N MET A 151 -3.54 18.02 12.87
CA MET A 151 -2.88 17.75 11.60
C MET A 151 -3.94 17.44 10.51
N PRO A 152 -3.75 17.90 9.26
CA PRO A 152 -4.57 17.43 8.15
C PRO A 152 -4.51 15.91 8.03
N ILE A 153 -5.66 15.24 7.99
CA ILE A 153 -5.75 13.77 8.04
C ILE A 153 -4.90 13.09 6.94
N GLY A 154 -4.78 13.69 5.76
CA GLY A 154 -3.92 13.17 4.70
C GLY A 154 -2.44 13.05 5.09
N ARG A 155 -1.91 14.05 5.83
CA ARG A 155 -0.52 14.01 6.34
C ARG A 155 -0.36 12.94 7.42
N PHE A 156 -1.34 12.81 8.31
CA PHE A 156 -1.32 11.75 9.32
C PHE A 156 -1.32 10.36 8.67
N ARG A 157 -2.20 10.15 7.68
CA ARG A 157 -2.28 8.87 6.96
C ARG A 157 -0.97 8.54 6.24
N ALA A 158 -0.33 9.52 5.62
CA ALA A 158 0.99 9.33 5.02
C ALA A 158 2.03 8.89 6.07
N ALA A 159 2.07 9.55 7.23
CA ALA A 159 2.96 9.17 8.33
C ALA A 159 2.62 7.78 8.93
N ALA A 160 1.34 7.40 8.97
CA ALA A 160 0.92 6.06 9.38
C ALA A 160 1.42 4.99 8.39
N MET A 161 1.27 5.23 7.08
CA MET A 161 1.84 4.34 6.06
C MET A 161 3.35 4.27 6.17
N GLU A 162 4.03 5.41 6.30
CA GLU A 162 5.47 5.44 6.53
C GLU A 162 5.87 4.57 7.73
N SER A 163 5.19 4.72 8.88
CA SER A 163 5.46 3.89 10.06
C SER A 163 5.24 2.40 9.81
N LEU A 164 4.21 2.02 9.04
CA LEU A 164 3.91 0.62 8.73
C LEU A 164 4.94 0.02 7.77
N PHE A 165 5.25 0.72 6.68
CA PHE A 165 6.12 0.26 5.62
C PHE A 165 7.59 0.20 6.05
N ARG A 166 7.99 0.93 7.09
CA ARG A 166 9.31 0.75 7.72
C ARG A 166 9.50 -0.64 8.32
N GLY A 167 8.41 -1.34 8.63
CA GLY A 167 8.45 -2.70 9.12
C GLY A 167 8.47 -3.76 8.01
N ILE A 168 8.46 -3.39 6.73
CA ILE A 168 8.32 -4.32 5.59
C ILE A 168 9.14 -5.60 5.78
N SER A 169 8.48 -6.76 5.60
CA SER A 169 9.14 -8.04 5.84
C SER A 169 10.24 -8.30 4.82
N SER A 170 11.24 -9.09 5.20
CA SER A 170 12.33 -9.49 4.31
C SER A 170 11.81 -10.24 3.07
N VAL A 171 10.75 -11.04 3.24
CA VAL A 171 10.07 -11.73 2.14
C VAL A 171 9.52 -10.72 1.14
N MET A 172 8.82 -9.69 1.60
CA MET A 172 8.28 -8.65 0.71
C MET A 172 9.37 -7.83 0.03
N LEU A 173 10.48 -7.53 0.72
CA LEU A 173 11.63 -6.88 0.10
C LEU A 173 12.25 -7.75 -1.01
N PHE A 174 12.39 -9.06 -0.77
CA PHE A 174 12.90 -10.00 -1.77
C PHE A 174 12.00 -10.08 -3.00
N LEU A 175 10.69 -10.18 -2.80
CA LEU A 175 9.71 -10.18 -3.89
C LEU A 175 9.75 -8.85 -4.68
N ALA A 176 9.84 -7.72 -3.98
CA ALA A 176 9.88 -6.40 -4.60
C ALA A 176 11.15 -6.23 -5.44
N GLU A 177 12.30 -6.69 -4.96
CA GLU A 177 13.55 -6.70 -5.73
C GLU A 177 13.43 -7.60 -6.97
N GLY A 178 12.79 -8.76 -6.84
CA GLY A 178 12.52 -9.68 -7.95
C GLY A 178 11.69 -9.03 -9.06
N ALA A 179 10.58 -8.37 -8.70
CA ALA A 179 9.74 -7.70 -9.70
C ALA A 179 10.42 -6.47 -10.30
N LEU A 180 11.16 -5.69 -9.52
CA LEU A 180 11.97 -4.60 -10.05
C LEU A 180 12.95 -5.11 -11.11
N LYS A 181 13.63 -6.22 -10.85
CA LYS A 181 14.52 -6.85 -11.83
C LYS A 181 13.76 -7.40 -13.04
N SER A 182 12.54 -7.90 -12.85
CA SER A 182 11.71 -8.38 -13.96
C SER A 182 11.28 -7.24 -14.89
N VAL A 183 10.93 -6.09 -14.32
CA VAL A 183 10.42 -4.93 -15.07
C VAL A 183 11.55 -4.11 -15.68
N PHE A 184 12.59 -3.81 -14.89
CA PHE A 184 13.68 -2.91 -15.28
C PHE A 184 14.99 -3.63 -15.64
N GLY A 185 15.03 -4.96 -15.60
CA GLY A 185 16.23 -5.75 -15.86
C GLY A 185 17.29 -5.61 -14.75
N SER A 186 18.56 -5.72 -15.12
CA SER A 186 19.68 -5.44 -14.20
C SER A 186 19.91 -3.94 -13.98
N THR A 187 19.21 -3.09 -14.73
CA THR A 187 19.26 -1.64 -14.60
C THR A 187 18.31 -1.15 -13.52
N HIS A 188 18.68 -0.08 -12.83
CA HIS A 188 17.81 0.56 -11.84
C HIS A 188 16.67 1.29 -12.59
N PRO A 189 15.51 1.53 -11.95
CA PRO A 189 14.49 2.41 -12.49
C PRO A 189 15.11 3.76 -12.86
N PRO A 190 14.78 4.34 -14.02
CA PRO A 190 15.39 5.59 -14.45
C PRO A 190 14.90 6.78 -13.60
N ASP A 191 15.74 7.79 -13.42
CA ASP A 191 15.43 8.95 -12.58
C ASP A 191 14.26 9.81 -13.14
N ASP A 192 13.96 9.67 -14.43
CA ASP A 192 12.88 10.33 -15.16
C ASP A 192 11.60 9.48 -15.27
N LEU A 193 11.44 8.49 -14.38
CA LEU A 193 10.29 7.60 -14.37
C LEU A 193 9.02 8.27 -13.83
N ILE A 194 7.97 8.24 -14.65
CA ILE A 194 6.61 8.61 -14.26
C ILE A 194 5.77 7.35 -14.11
N THR A 195 5.19 7.12 -12.93
CA THR A 195 4.24 6.02 -12.72
C THR A 195 2.83 6.44 -13.13
N VAL A 196 2.19 5.64 -13.97
CA VAL A 196 0.79 5.81 -14.39
C VAL A 196 0.01 4.59 -13.92
N THR A 197 -1.08 4.81 -13.19
CA THR A 197 -1.98 3.73 -12.77
C THR A 197 -3.33 3.93 -13.44
N ILE A 198 -3.74 2.95 -14.25
CA ILE A 198 -5.04 2.92 -14.90
C ILE A 198 -5.87 1.84 -14.25
N GLN A 199 -6.85 2.24 -13.47
CA GLN A 199 -7.82 1.31 -12.89
C GLN A 199 -9.08 1.34 -13.73
N ARG A 200 -9.36 0.24 -14.42
CA ARG A 200 -10.69 0.03 -14.99
C ARG A 200 -11.62 -0.44 -13.88
N GLN A 201 -12.71 0.26 -13.63
CA GLN A 201 -13.70 -0.22 -12.68
C GLN A 201 -14.41 -1.45 -13.24
N LYS A 202 -14.70 -2.42 -12.36
CA LYS A 202 -15.65 -3.50 -12.66
C LYS A 202 -17.00 -2.88 -12.98
N GLU A 203 -17.67 -3.40 -14.00
CA GLU A 203 -18.98 -2.93 -14.46
C GLU A 203 -19.96 -2.78 -13.29
N GLY A 204 -20.63 -1.62 -13.18
CA GLY A 204 -21.71 -1.38 -12.21
C GLY A 204 -21.45 -0.31 -11.14
N ILE A 205 -20.25 0.27 -11.03
CA ILE A 205 -19.96 1.40 -10.15
C ILE A 205 -19.77 2.66 -10.98
N ALA A 206 -20.66 3.64 -10.79
CA ALA A 206 -20.69 4.90 -11.53
C ALA A 206 -19.59 5.87 -11.08
N SER A 207 -18.32 5.56 -11.37
CA SER A 207 -17.28 6.60 -11.41
C SER A 207 -16.77 6.76 -12.82
N GLY A 208 -16.47 8.01 -13.20
CA GLY A 208 -16.17 8.39 -14.57
C GLY A 208 -14.93 7.65 -15.09
N PHE A 209 -15.05 7.06 -16.28
CA PHE A 209 -13.89 6.65 -17.05
C PHE A 209 -13.13 7.91 -17.46
N ASN A 210 -11.89 8.05 -17.02
CA ASN A 210 -11.01 9.07 -17.57
C ASN A 210 -10.60 8.65 -18.98
N ALA A 211 -10.64 9.59 -19.92
CA ALA A 211 -10.17 9.31 -21.28
C ALA A 211 -8.66 9.06 -21.25
N MET A 212 -8.16 8.20 -22.14
CA MET A 212 -6.71 7.93 -22.23
C MET A 212 -5.89 9.21 -22.44
N SER A 213 -6.46 10.16 -23.19
CA SER A 213 -5.89 11.50 -23.39
C SER A 213 -5.63 12.28 -22.10
N ASP A 214 -6.41 12.04 -21.04
CA ASP A 214 -6.24 12.76 -19.77
C ASP A 214 -5.02 12.25 -19.01
N TYR A 215 -4.77 10.93 -19.02
CA TYR A 215 -3.54 10.35 -18.47
C TYR A 215 -2.31 10.89 -19.22
N ILE A 216 -2.37 10.95 -20.54
CA ILE A 216 -1.25 11.43 -21.37
C ILE A 216 -0.98 12.91 -21.16
N ARG A 217 -2.03 13.73 -21.09
CA ARG A 217 -1.91 15.16 -20.77
C ARG A 217 -1.29 15.36 -19.39
N ALA A 218 -1.64 14.52 -18.41
CA ALA A 218 -1.06 14.58 -17.08
C ALA A 218 0.43 14.22 -17.08
N VAL A 219 0.83 13.17 -17.82
CA VAL A 219 2.24 12.79 -18.00
C VAL A 219 3.04 13.93 -18.64
N GLN A 220 2.53 14.53 -19.71
CA GLN A 220 3.17 15.67 -20.39
C GLN A 220 3.30 16.87 -19.46
N ALA A 221 2.23 17.24 -18.74
CA ALA A 221 2.26 18.35 -17.80
C ALA A 221 3.27 18.13 -16.66
N MET A 222 3.47 16.89 -16.20
CA MET A 222 4.52 16.56 -15.24
C MET A 222 5.92 16.69 -15.86
N ALA A 223 6.10 16.18 -17.08
CA ALA A 223 7.38 16.31 -17.78
C ALA A 223 7.78 17.77 -17.98
N ASP A 224 6.85 18.61 -18.44
CA ASP A 224 7.08 20.05 -18.64
C ASP A 224 7.42 20.74 -17.32
N LYS A 225 6.63 20.49 -16.26
CA LYS A 225 6.84 21.08 -14.93
C LYS A 225 8.21 20.75 -14.35
N HIS A 226 8.74 19.57 -14.64
CA HIS A 226 10.02 19.09 -14.14
C HIS A 226 11.16 19.21 -15.16
N ASN A 227 10.94 19.87 -16.31
CA ASN A 227 11.91 20.03 -17.41
C ASN A 227 12.53 18.70 -17.89
N LEU A 228 11.74 17.62 -17.91
CA LEU A 228 12.21 16.30 -18.32
C LEU A 228 12.39 16.25 -19.85
N GLN A 229 13.61 16.00 -20.31
CA GLN A 229 13.95 15.88 -21.74
C GLN A 229 13.61 14.51 -22.31
N ARG A 230 13.52 13.50 -21.45
CA ARG A 230 13.10 12.14 -21.75
C ARG A 230 12.09 11.72 -20.69
N ILE A 231 11.12 10.92 -21.10
CA ILE A 231 10.06 10.44 -20.22
C ILE A 231 10.09 8.92 -20.28
N SER A 232 10.37 8.32 -19.13
CA SER A 232 10.15 6.90 -18.91
C SER A 232 8.81 6.74 -18.21
N THR A 233 7.99 5.77 -18.64
CA THR A 233 6.69 5.52 -17.99
C THR A 233 6.63 4.10 -17.43
N PHE A 234 6.25 3.98 -16.16
CA PHE A 234 5.85 2.70 -15.57
C PHE A 234 4.33 2.65 -15.49
N LEU A 235 3.72 1.80 -16.31
CA LEU A 235 2.29 1.68 -16.45
C LEU A 235 1.76 0.48 -15.67
N LEU A 236 0.80 0.74 -14.80
CA LEU A 236 0.12 -0.24 -13.96
C LEU A 236 -1.35 -0.30 -14.35
N SER A 237 -1.81 -1.46 -14.84
CA SER A 237 -3.20 -1.66 -15.24
C SER A 237 -3.54 -3.14 -15.27
N GLY A 238 -4.64 -3.51 -14.61
CA GLY A 238 -5.28 -4.82 -14.78
C GLY A 238 -6.14 -4.94 -16.04
N ASP A 239 -6.12 -3.94 -16.94
CA ASP A 239 -6.80 -3.99 -18.24
C ASP A 239 -5.79 -3.93 -19.38
N ALA A 240 -5.60 -5.06 -20.07
CA ALA A 240 -4.71 -5.19 -21.22
C ALA A 240 -5.10 -4.26 -22.39
N ASN A 241 -6.39 -3.94 -22.55
CA ASN A 241 -6.83 -2.99 -23.59
C ASN A 241 -6.42 -1.56 -23.22
N ALA A 242 -6.47 -1.21 -21.93
CA ALA A 242 -6.00 0.09 -21.46
C ALA A 242 -4.49 0.22 -21.63
N VAL A 243 -3.73 -0.86 -21.39
CA VAL A 243 -2.29 -0.91 -21.68
C VAL A 243 -2.03 -0.66 -23.17
N ALA A 244 -2.68 -1.43 -24.04
CA ALA A 244 -2.51 -1.29 -25.49
C ALA A 244 -2.89 0.12 -25.97
N ALA A 245 -4.00 0.67 -25.47
CA ALA A 245 -4.44 2.02 -25.80
C ALA A 245 -3.47 3.10 -25.30
N PHE A 246 -2.89 2.95 -24.10
CA PHE A 246 -1.87 3.88 -23.61
C PHE A 246 -0.63 3.83 -24.51
N GLN A 247 -0.11 2.62 -24.78
CA GLN A 247 1.07 2.39 -25.60
C GLN A 247 0.92 2.93 -27.04
N MET A 248 -0.26 2.75 -27.66
CA MET A 248 -0.53 3.26 -29.02
C MET A 248 -0.42 4.78 -29.11
N VAL A 249 -0.82 5.50 -28.06
CA VAL A 249 -0.78 6.96 -28.08
C VAL A 249 0.59 7.48 -27.60
N THR A 250 1.30 6.74 -26.74
CA THR A 250 2.65 7.09 -26.26
C THR A 250 3.78 6.61 -27.16
N LEU A 251 3.56 6.34 -28.44
CA LEU A 251 4.60 5.99 -29.43
C LEU A 251 5.75 7.01 -29.56
N LEU A 252 5.73 8.10 -28.78
CA LEU A 252 6.77 9.13 -28.68
C LEU A 252 7.63 9.01 -27.39
N SER A 253 7.33 8.10 -26.45
CA SER A 253 8.14 7.88 -25.25
C SER A 253 8.96 6.58 -25.35
N PRO A 254 10.29 6.64 -25.18
CA PRO A 254 11.18 5.54 -25.56
C PRO A 254 11.16 4.32 -24.62
N SER A 255 10.45 4.36 -23.49
CA SER A 255 10.39 3.22 -22.55
C SER A 255 9.08 3.21 -21.77
N VAL A 256 8.14 2.34 -22.19
CA VAL A 256 6.95 1.99 -21.40
C VAL A 256 7.17 0.63 -20.78
N PHE A 257 7.29 0.61 -19.46
CA PHE A 257 7.36 -0.60 -18.66
C PHE A 257 5.94 -0.99 -18.25
N VAL A 258 5.54 -2.22 -18.55
CA VAL A 258 4.18 -2.71 -18.27
C VAL A 258 4.25 -3.82 -17.26
N ASP A 259 3.41 -3.71 -16.23
CA ASP A 259 3.03 -4.83 -15.38
C ASP A 259 1.53 -5.11 -15.61
N LEU A 260 1.20 -6.35 -15.99
CA LEU A 260 -0.16 -6.82 -16.19
C LEU A 260 -0.56 -7.60 -14.93
N ASP A 261 -1.48 -7.04 -14.15
CA ASP A 261 -2.11 -7.71 -13.00
C ASP A 261 -2.89 -8.97 -13.39
#